data_AF-A0A415DTU7-F1
#
_entry.id   AF-A0A415DTU7-F1
#
_cell.length_a   1.000
_cell.length_b   1.000
_cell.length_c   1.000
_cell.angle_alpha   90.00
_cell.angle_beta   90.00
_cell.angle_gamma   90.00
#
_symmetry.space_group_name_H-M   'P 1'
#
loop_
_entity.id
_entity.type
_entity.pdbx_description
1 polymer ?
#
loop_
_entity_poly.entity_id
_entity_poly.type
_entity_poly.pdbx_seq_one_letter_code
_entity_poly.pdbx_strand_id
1 'polypeptide(L)'
;MDSESIIKATESLKIKASSKLYKGNKIRVKWRIAEGDVHAINGYKVYKSTKAQSGYKYMGKTKKLYMDNKKGLKKGKRMYYRVRAYKVIDGKTYYSDYSNKANRIYK
;
A
#
# COMPACT_ATOMS: atom_id res chain seq x y z
N MET A 1 17.26 5.19 -18.64
CA MET A 1 17.41 5.69 -17.26
C MET A 1 18.45 4.83 -16.59
N ASP A 2 19.52 5.43 -16.07
CA ASP A 2 20.43 4.74 -15.15
C ASP A 2 19.71 4.31 -13.87
N SER A 3 20.33 3.43 -13.09
CA SER A 3 19.77 2.94 -11.84
C SER A 3 19.46 4.06 -10.84
N GLU A 4 20.26 5.13 -10.81
CA GLU A 4 20.10 6.24 -9.86
C GLU A 4 18.82 7.05 -10.12
N SER A 5 18.55 7.39 -11.38
CA SER A 5 17.33 8.10 -11.79
C SER A 5 16.08 7.27 -11.52
N ILE A 6 16.13 5.95 -11.73
CA ILE A 6 15.03 5.03 -11.39
C ILE A 6 14.79 4.99 -9.87
N ILE A 7 15.85 4.98 -9.07
CA ILE A 7 15.75 5.02 -7.61
C ILE A 7 15.09 6.32 -7.16
N LYS A 8 15.58 7.47 -7.63
CA LYS A 8 14.99 8.80 -7.33
C LYS A 8 13.52 8.89 -7.72
N ALA A 9 13.15 8.37 -8.90
CA ALA A 9 11.77 8.31 -9.35
C ALA A 9 10.89 7.38 -8.48
N THR A 10 11.45 6.26 -8.00
CA THR A 10 10.76 5.35 -7.07
C THR A 10 10.50 6.01 -5.72
N GLU A 11 11.50 6.71 -5.17
CA GLU A 11 11.44 7.33 -3.85
C GLU A 11 10.53 8.56 -3.82
N SER A 12 10.47 9.32 -4.91
CA SER A 12 9.62 10.51 -5.03
C SER A 12 8.12 10.20 -5.21
N LEU A 13 7.77 8.99 -5.63
CA LEU A 13 6.39 8.60 -5.97
C LEU A 13 5.45 8.75 -4.76
N LYS A 14 4.37 9.53 -4.94
CA LYS A 14 3.38 9.79 -3.89
C LYS A 14 2.12 8.99 -4.12
N ILE A 15 1.68 8.25 -3.10
CA ILE A 15 0.47 7.39 -3.14
C ILE A 15 -0.59 7.92 -2.21
N LYS A 16 -1.83 8.02 -2.70
CA LYS A 16 -3.02 8.28 -1.86
C LYS A 16 -3.90 7.03 -1.81
N ALA A 17 -3.98 6.43 -0.62
CA ALA A 17 -4.75 5.23 -0.32
C ALA A 17 -6.12 5.57 0.31
N SER A 18 -7.09 4.73 0.00
CA SER A 18 -8.44 4.73 0.56
C SER A 18 -8.93 3.29 0.77
N SER A 19 -10.06 3.14 1.44
CA SER A 19 -10.63 1.84 1.77
C SER A 19 -12.11 1.79 1.40
N LYS A 20 -12.63 0.62 1.02
CA LYS A 20 -14.06 0.36 0.83
C LYS A 20 -14.44 -0.95 1.53
N LEU A 21 -15.47 -0.90 2.36
CA LEU A 21 -16.10 -2.10 2.90
C LEU A 21 -17.04 -2.68 1.84
N TYR A 22 -16.98 -3.98 1.59
CA TYR A 22 -17.93 -4.69 0.74
C TYR A 22 -18.83 -5.55 1.63
N LYS A 23 -20.12 -5.65 1.30
CA LYS A 23 -21.10 -6.46 2.05
C LYS A 23 -20.54 -7.88 2.22
N GLY A 24 -20.41 -8.33 3.47
CA GLY A 24 -20.05 -9.70 3.82
C GLY A 24 -18.65 -9.87 4.39
N ASN A 25 -17.59 -9.78 3.58
CA ASN A 25 -16.37 -10.55 3.91
C ASN A 25 -15.03 -9.84 3.63
N LYS A 26 -15.03 -8.56 3.25
CA LYS A 26 -13.76 -7.90 2.88
C LYS A 26 -13.75 -6.38 3.01
N ILE A 27 -12.56 -5.88 3.32
CA ILE A 27 -12.19 -4.48 3.11
C ILE A 27 -11.25 -4.43 1.91
N ARG A 28 -11.64 -3.74 0.84
CA ARG A 28 -10.74 -3.42 -0.26
C ARG A 28 -9.94 -2.17 0.09
N VAL A 29 -8.62 -2.29 0.08
CA VAL A 29 -7.70 -1.15 0.07
C VAL A 29 -7.47 -0.80 -1.38
N LYS A 30 -7.68 0.46 -1.78
CA LYS A 30 -7.42 0.94 -3.13
C LYS A 30 -6.58 2.22 -3.06
N TRP A 31 -5.76 2.47 -4.06
CA TRP A 31 -4.95 3.67 -4.10
C TRP A 31 -4.84 4.21 -5.52
N ARG A 32 -4.39 5.45 -5.62
CA ARG A 32 -3.99 6.09 -6.87
C ARG A 32 -2.59 6.66 -6.71
N ILE A 33 -1.89 6.78 -7.83
CA ILE A 33 -0.69 7.61 -7.90
C ILE A 33 -1.15 9.07 -7.81
N ALA A 34 -0.61 9.79 -6.85
CA ALA A 34 -0.84 11.22 -6.72
C ALA A 34 0.17 11.99 -7.56
N GLU A 35 1.45 11.60 -7.48
CA GLU A 35 2.59 12.20 -8.18
C GLU A 35 3.65 11.11 -8.44
N GLY A 36 4.49 11.33 -9.45
CA GLY A 36 5.62 10.46 -9.80
C GLY A 36 5.35 9.46 -10.93
N ASP A 37 6.41 8.78 -11.35
CA ASP A 37 6.39 7.87 -12.50
C ASP A 37 6.14 6.41 -12.08
N VAL A 38 5.04 5.84 -12.56
CA VAL A 38 4.66 4.44 -12.30
C VAL A 38 5.52 3.44 -13.07
N HIS A 39 6.21 3.86 -14.14
CA HIS A 39 7.09 2.99 -14.91
C HIS A 39 8.41 2.72 -14.17
N ALA A 40 8.76 3.54 -13.18
CA ALA A 40 9.94 3.36 -12.34
C ALA A 40 9.82 2.19 -11.34
N ILE A 41 8.62 1.62 -11.12
CA ILE A 41 8.37 0.66 -10.01
C ILE A 41 8.02 -0.75 -10.50
N ASN A 42 8.25 -1.75 -9.64
CA ASN A 42 7.84 -3.14 -9.91
C ASN A 42 6.42 -3.44 -9.39
N GLY A 43 5.91 -2.62 -8.47
CA GLY A 43 4.55 -2.72 -7.94
C GLY A 43 4.45 -2.11 -6.55
N TYR A 44 3.49 -2.62 -5.76
CA TYR A 44 3.14 -2.08 -4.45
C TYR A 44 3.22 -3.14 -3.36
N LYS A 45 3.64 -2.73 -2.17
CA LYS A 45 3.49 -3.50 -0.93
C LYS A 45 2.41 -2.88 -0.06
N VAL A 46 1.52 -3.71 0.46
CA VAL A 46 0.41 -3.30 1.32
C VAL A 46 0.64 -3.83 2.73
N TYR A 47 0.41 -2.98 3.72
CA TYR A 47 0.53 -3.32 5.13
C TYR A 47 -0.77 -2.97 5.86
N LYS A 48 -1.09 -3.72 6.91
CA LYS A 48 -2.29 -3.51 7.73
C LYS A 48 -1.98 -3.49 9.22
N SER A 49 -2.76 -2.75 10.00
CA SER A 49 -2.70 -2.72 11.46
C SER A 49 -4.08 -2.52 12.08
N THR A 50 -4.24 -2.86 13.34
CA THR A 50 -5.38 -2.43 14.18
C THR A 50 -5.04 -1.20 15.04
N LYS A 51 -3.80 -0.70 14.98
CA LYS A 51 -3.32 0.52 15.65
C LYS A 51 -2.96 1.55 14.59
N ALA A 52 -3.32 2.82 14.80
CA ALA A 52 -3.14 3.86 13.79
C ALA A 52 -1.67 4.09 13.42
N GLN A 53 -0.77 4.10 14.40
CA GLN A 53 0.62 4.54 14.21
C GLN A 53 1.65 3.41 14.17
N SER A 54 1.32 2.22 14.69
CA SER A 54 2.29 1.13 14.88
C SER A 54 1.70 -0.24 14.55
N GLY A 55 2.54 -1.29 14.62
CA GLY A 55 2.08 -2.68 14.47
C GLY A 55 1.64 -3.08 13.06
N TYR A 56 2.05 -2.33 12.03
CA TYR A 56 1.74 -2.64 10.65
C TYR A 56 2.43 -3.93 10.21
N LYS A 57 1.64 -4.94 9.89
CA LYS A 57 2.09 -6.23 9.36
C LYS A 57 1.94 -6.25 7.84
N TYR A 58 2.88 -6.92 7.17
CA TYR A 58 2.83 -7.12 5.73
C TYR A 58 1.58 -7.92 5.34
N MET A 59 0.83 -7.40 4.38
CA MET A 59 -0.40 -8.04 3.88
C MET A 59 -0.16 -8.73 2.53
N GLY A 60 0.70 -8.15 1.68
CA GLY A 60 1.03 -8.71 0.38
C GLY A 60 1.64 -7.69 -0.57
N LYS A 61 2.06 -8.17 -1.75
CA LYS A 61 2.50 -7.34 -2.88
C LYS A 61 1.58 -7.55 -4.08
N THR A 62 1.45 -6.53 -4.92
CA THR A 62 0.61 -6.58 -6.13
C THR A 62 1.06 -5.52 -7.14
N LYS A 63 0.76 -5.72 -8.42
CA LYS A 63 0.86 -4.67 -9.45
C LYS A 63 -0.45 -3.89 -9.62
N LYS A 64 -1.58 -4.42 -9.11
CA LYS A 64 -2.89 -3.78 -9.16
C LYS A 64 -2.94 -2.59 -8.20
N LEU A 65 -3.81 -1.62 -8.49
CA LEU A 65 -4.08 -0.45 -7.62
C LEU A 65 -5.04 -0.75 -6.45
N TYR A 66 -5.24 -2.03 -6.13
CA TYR A 66 -6.06 -2.46 -5.01
C TYR A 66 -5.61 -3.81 -4.45
N MET A 67 -6.00 -4.09 -3.20
CA MET A 67 -5.89 -5.39 -2.56
C MET A 67 -7.04 -5.62 -1.59
N ASP A 68 -7.62 -6.82 -1.61
CA ASP A 68 -8.69 -7.22 -0.70
C ASP A 68 -8.09 -7.79 0.59
N ASN A 69 -8.40 -7.18 1.73
CA ASN A 69 -8.18 -7.80 3.03
C ASN A 69 -9.40 -8.68 3.38
N LYS A 70 -9.17 -9.99 3.52
CA LYS A 70 -10.18 -10.99 3.90
C LYS A 70 -9.85 -11.68 5.23
N LYS A 71 -8.72 -11.37 5.87
CA LYS A 71 -8.19 -12.09 7.05
C LYS A 71 -8.05 -11.17 8.26
N GLY A 72 -8.38 -11.70 9.45
CA GLY A 72 -8.25 -10.96 10.71
C GLY A 72 -9.19 -9.77 10.81
N LEU A 73 -10.37 -9.87 10.20
CA LEU A 73 -11.44 -8.88 10.30
C LEU A 73 -12.35 -9.28 11.47
N LYS A 74 -12.50 -8.38 12.44
CA LYS A 74 -13.41 -8.54 13.58
C LYS A 74 -14.44 -7.43 13.53
N LYS A 75 -15.73 -7.75 13.69
CA LYS A 75 -16.81 -6.75 13.68
C LYS A 75 -16.55 -5.68 14.74
N GLY A 76 -16.85 -4.42 14.40
CA GLY A 76 -16.54 -3.25 15.24
C GLY A 76 -15.07 -2.83 15.26
N LYS A 77 -14.14 -3.66 14.75
CA LYS A 77 -12.71 -3.32 14.77
C LYS A 77 -12.35 -2.40 13.61
N ARG A 78 -11.65 -1.31 13.93
CA ARG A 78 -11.01 -0.45 12.92
C ARG A 78 -9.71 -1.07 12.43
N MET A 79 -9.60 -1.18 11.12
CA MET A 79 -8.39 -1.56 10.41
C MET A 79 -7.76 -0.32 9.76
N TYR A 80 -6.44 -0.26 9.79
CA TYR A 80 -5.61 0.74 9.15
C TYR A 80 -4.74 0.08 8.10
N TYR A 81 -4.48 0.80 7.01
CA TYR A 81 -3.71 0.33 5.88
C TYR A 81 -2.79 1.44 5.38
N ARG A 82 -1.61 1.04 4.94
CA ARG A 82 -0.67 1.90 4.22
C ARG A 82 -0.06 1.12 3.06
N VAL A 83 0.24 1.83 1.99
CA VAL A 83 0.76 1.28 0.75
C VAL A 83 2.05 2.01 0.42
N ARG A 84 3.04 1.31 -0.13
CA ARG A 84 4.24 1.94 -0.70
C ARG A 84 4.59 1.26 -2.02
N ALA A 85 5.12 2.01 -2.96
CA ALA A 85 5.70 1.44 -4.15
C ALA A 85 7.01 0.73 -3.81
N TYR A 86 7.42 -0.22 -4.66
CA TYR A 86 8.74 -0.84 -4.56
C TYR A 86 9.35 -1.06 -5.93
N LYS A 87 10.68 -0.95 -5.99
CA LYS A 87 11.53 -1.29 -7.14
C LYS A 87 12.65 -2.18 -6.65
N VAL A 88 13.03 -3.18 -7.44
CA VAL A 88 14.19 -4.02 -7.15
C VAL A 88 15.22 -3.78 -8.25
N ILE A 89 16.45 -3.47 -7.84
CA ILE A 89 17.62 -3.27 -8.72
C ILE A 89 18.75 -4.05 -8.06
N ASP A 90 19.36 -4.99 -8.79
CA ASP A 90 20.49 -5.80 -8.34
C ASP A 90 20.28 -6.44 -6.94
N GLY A 91 19.08 -6.98 -6.72
CA GLY A 91 18.70 -7.62 -5.45
C GLY A 91 18.32 -6.66 -4.31
N LYS A 92 18.63 -5.36 -4.41
CA LYS A 92 18.25 -4.34 -3.42
C LYS A 92 16.86 -3.79 -3.71
N THR A 93 16.04 -3.65 -2.65
CA THR A 93 14.68 -3.09 -2.79
C THR A 93 14.63 -1.64 -2.33
N TYR A 94 14.18 -0.76 -3.23
CA TYR A 94 13.93 0.65 -3.02
C TYR A 94 12.44 0.90 -2.95
N TYR A 95 12.03 1.96 -2.26
CA TYR A 95 10.64 2.19 -1.94
C TYR A 95 10.31 3.67 -1.90
N SER A 96 9.07 3.99 -2.28
CA SER A 96 8.49 5.28 -1.94
C SER A 96 8.26 5.40 -0.43
N ASP A 97 7.97 6.63 0.00
CA ASP A 97 7.25 6.86 1.25
C ASP A 97 5.97 6.02 1.34
N TYR A 98 5.51 5.80 2.56
CA TYR A 98 4.17 5.26 2.77
C TYR A 98 3.10 6.28 2.35
N SER A 99 2.02 5.76 1.77
CA SER A 99 0.79 6.50 1.57
C SER A 99 0.24 7.06 2.89
N ASN A 100 -0.77 7.93 2.78
CA ASN A 100 -1.66 8.20 3.91
C ASN A 100 -2.25 6.90 4.50
N LYS A 101 -2.74 7.00 5.73
CA LYS A 101 -3.35 5.88 6.45
C LYS A 101 -4.82 5.71 6.05
N ALA A 102 -5.09 4.85 5.08
CA ALA A 102 -6.45 4.43 4.79
C ALA A 102 -6.99 3.64 5.99
N ASN A 103 -8.25 3.85 6.38
CA ASN A 103 -8.83 3.14 7.51
C ASN A 103 -10.31 2.81 7.30
N ARG A 104 -10.81 1.79 7.99
CA ARG A 104 -12.22 1.34 7.91
C ARG A 104 -12.58 0.56 9.16
N ILE A 105 -13.78 0.80 9.69
CA ILE A 105 -14.41 -0.12 10.66
C ILE A 105 -15.01 -1.28 9.89
N TYR A 106 -14.67 -2.51 10.26
CA TYR A 106 -15.34 -3.70 9.74
C TYR A 106 -16.70 -3.84 10.43
N LYS A 107 -17.77 -3.86 9.65
CA LYS A 107 -19.15 -4.05 10.12
C LYS A 107 -19.71 -5.32 9.48
#